data_AF-A0AAD4CPJ1-F1
#
_entry.id   AF-A0AAD4CPJ1-F1
#
_cell.length_a   1.000
_cell.length_b   1.000
_cell.length_c   1.000
_cell.angle_alpha   90.00
_cell.angle_beta   90.00
_cell.angle_gamma   90.00
#
_symmetry.space_group_name_H-M   'P 1'
#
loop_
_entity.id
_entity.type
_entity.pdbx_description
1 polymer ?
#
loop_
_entity_poly.entity_id
_entity_poly.type
_entity_poly.pdbx_seq_one_letter_code
_entity_poly.pdbx_strand_id
1 'polypeptide(L)'
;MRTQPLWDNVYCQRFFVSGPQSQYFQVTPSFCPTASSQTDLIHDQVYERLGQLEQQEEQQNQTITAESHRTAVSPWLERTRWQDYTQGYTYAELAALAYMPDPEQEPLLQLWIESLDTILDQANDSISTHRINMFDQARINSFIDDAYRRPSHRPILYHLQPATAKRYRQIWKRRLCFIYRTTQPGQTIQLAHRLTGLQADLLIQLKQSSQQVYEQTVIDPSGPPNSLDPHPLEKLHRTCLLFCIALLDHVLRRDVFESVVIGFFAILGSRGLFSA
;
A
#
# COMPACT_ATOMS: atom_id res chain seq x y z
N MET A 1 -27.48 13.59 -78.54
CA MET A 1 -27.74 12.87 -77.27
C MET A 1 -26.47 12.21 -76.77
N ARG A 2 -25.79 12.80 -75.78
CA ARG A 2 -24.90 12.13 -74.82
C ARG A 2 -24.98 12.94 -73.52
N THR A 3 -25.68 12.40 -72.53
CA THR A 3 -25.85 12.97 -71.19
C THR A 3 -24.62 12.63 -70.35
N GLN A 4 -23.70 13.58 -70.20
CA GLN A 4 -22.70 13.51 -69.13
C GLN A 4 -23.32 14.10 -67.85
N PRO A 5 -23.26 13.41 -66.70
CA PRO A 5 -23.68 14.00 -65.44
C PRO A 5 -22.71 15.12 -65.04
N LEU A 6 -23.25 16.22 -64.53
CA LEU A 6 -22.52 17.44 -64.19
C LEU A 6 -21.71 17.33 -62.87
N TRP A 7 -21.73 16.16 -62.22
CA TRP A 7 -21.20 15.94 -60.88
C TRP A 7 -20.49 14.59 -60.79
N ASP A 8 -19.31 14.59 -60.16
CA ASP A 8 -18.55 13.39 -59.82
C ASP A 8 -18.83 12.99 -58.36
N ASN A 9 -19.11 11.70 -58.12
CA ASN A 9 -19.25 11.18 -56.76
C ASN A 9 -17.87 11.04 -56.11
N VAL A 10 -17.67 11.71 -54.97
CA VAL A 10 -16.43 11.66 -54.19
C VAL A 10 -16.70 11.21 -52.76
N TYR A 11 -15.74 10.53 -52.14
CA TYR A 11 -15.80 10.16 -50.73
C TYR A 11 -15.34 11.34 -49.87
N CYS A 12 -16.07 11.62 -48.79
CA CYS A 12 -15.81 12.76 -47.90
C CYS A 12 -15.81 12.33 -46.43
N GLN A 13 -14.98 12.98 -45.61
CA GLN A 13 -14.96 12.82 -44.16
C GLN A 13 -14.95 14.21 -43.48
N ARG A 14 -15.36 14.27 -42.22
CA ARG A 14 -15.17 15.45 -41.37
C ARG A 14 -14.55 15.04 -40.03
N PHE A 15 -13.77 15.93 -39.41
CA PHE A 15 -13.18 15.68 -38.08
C PHE A 15 -14.14 15.95 -36.92
N PHE A 16 -14.93 17.03 -37.00
CA PHE A 16 -15.82 17.46 -35.91
C PHE A 16 -17.27 17.51 -36.38
N VAL A 17 -18.18 16.91 -35.63
CA VAL A 17 -19.61 16.83 -35.97
C VAL A 17 -20.30 18.20 -35.89
N SER A 18 -19.84 19.10 -35.03
CA SER A 18 -20.30 20.49 -34.94
C SER A 18 -19.20 21.42 -34.42
N GLY A 19 -19.32 22.72 -34.71
CA GLY A 19 -18.41 23.77 -34.26
C GLY A 19 -17.63 24.43 -35.41
N PRO A 20 -16.93 25.55 -35.13
CA PRO A 20 -16.05 26.18 -36.12
C PRO A 20 -14.99 25.15 -36.58
N GLN A 21 -14.77 25.05 -37.90
CA GLN A 21 -13.96 24.03 -38.60
C GLN A 21 -14.62 22.65 -38.84
N SER A 22 -15.93 22.50 -38.65
CA SER A 22 -16.65 21.31 -39.14
C SER A 22 -16.86 21.37 -40.67
N GLN A 23 -15.82 21.10 -41.46
CA GLN A 23 -15.89 21.05 -42.92
C GLN A 23 -15.64 19.64 -43.44
N TYR A 24 -16.34 19.30 -44.51
CA TYR A 24 -16.08 18.07 -45.26
C TYR A 24 -14.90 18.29 -46.19
N PHE A 25 -13.98 17.35 -46.22
CA PHE A 25 -12.90 17.31 -47.19
C PHE A 25 -12.92 15.95 -47.89
N GLN A 26 -12.50 15.98 -49.16
CA GLN A 26 -12.44 14.79 -50.00
C GLN A 26 -11.35 13.85 -49.49
N VAL A 27 -11.67 12.57 -49.37
CA VAL A 27 -10.74 11.50 -49.02
C VAL A 27 -10.69 10.52 -50.17
N THR A 28 -9.47 10.15 -50.57
CA THR A 28 -9.27 9.01 -51.46
C THR A 28 -9.37 7.76 -50.60
N PRO A 29 -10.35 6.86 -50.79
CA PRO A 29 -10.35 5.60 -50.07
C PRO A 29 -9.11 4.83 -50.51
N SER A 30 -8.13 4.71 -49.61
CA SER A 30 -7.02 3.79 -49.80
C SER A 30 -7.61 2.39 -49.75
N PHE A 31 -7.81 1.79 -50.93
CA PHE A 31 -7.92 0.34 -51.02
C PHE A 31 -6.58 -0.19 -50.51
N CYS A 32 -6.57 -0.65 -49.27
CA CYS A 32 -5.38 -1.24 -48.66
C CYS A 32 -5.53 -2.76 -48.81
N PRO A 33 -5.03 -3.38 -49.90
CA PRO A 33 -4.82 -4.80 -49.85
C PRO A 33 -3.73 -5.03 -48.79
N THR A 34 -4.02 -5.88 -47.80
CA THR A 34 -3.12 -6.32 -46.72
C THR A 34 -2.70 -5.24 -45.70
N ALA A 35 -3.67 -4.62 -45.03
CA ALA A 35 -3.41 -3.88 -43.78
C ALA A 35 -3.22 -4.80 -42.56
N SER A 36 -3.65 -6.08 -42.61
CA SER A 36 -3.48 -7.04 -41.52
C SER A 36 -2.01 -7.20 -41.14
N SER A 37 -1.13 -7.37 -42.13
CA SER A 37 0.29 -7.65 -41.91
C SER A 37 1.04 -6.54 -41.17
N GLN A 38 0.70 -5.26 -41.36
CA GLN A 38 1.40 -4.17 -40.65
C GLN A 38 0.91 -3.98 -39.22
N THR A 39 -0.39 -4.11 -38.96
CA THR A 39 -0.93 -4.10 -37.59
C THR A 39 -0.48 -5.31 -36.79
N ASP A 40 -0.39 -6.49 -37.41
CA ASP A 40 0.09 -7.71 -36.76
C ASP A 40 1.57 -7.57 -36.38
N LEU A 41 2.41 -6.99 -37.26
CA LEU A 41 3.83 -6.70 -36.98
C LEU A 41 4.02 -5.65 -35.87
N ILE A 42 3.19 -4.60 -35.81
CA ILE A 42 3.24 -3.59 -34.75
C ILE A 42 2.80 -4.21 -33.42
N HIS A 43 1.75 -5.03 -33.44
CA HIS A 43 1.26 -5.75 -32.28
C HIS A 43 2.35 -6.67 -31.72
N ASP A 44 2.97 -7.50 -32.56
CA ASP A 44 4.05 -8.40 -32.17
C ASP A 44 5.25 -7.63 -31.58
N GLN A 45 5.63 -6.49 -32.15
CA GLN A 45 6.69 -5.63 -31.59
C GLN A 45 6.34 -5.01 -30.22
N VAL A 46 5.06 -4.69 -30.00
CA VAL A 46 4.59 -4.17 -28.71
C VAL A 46 4.63 -5.29 -27.66
N TYR A 47 4.17 -6.49 -28.00
CA TYR A 47 4.22 -7.65 -27.10
C TYR A 47 5.66 -8.09 -26.79
N GLU A 48 6.56 -8.07 -27.78
CA GLU A 48 7.99 -8.34 -27.56
C GLU A 48 8.61 -7.29 -26.64
N ARG A 49 8.33 -6.00 -26.85
CA ARG A 49 8.82 -4.94 -25.94
C ARG A 49 8.24 -5.07 -24.54
N LEU A 50 6.96 -5.40 -24.41
CA LEU A 50 6.33 -5.64 -23.11
C LEU A 50 7.00 -6.81 -22.41
N GLY A 51 7.21 -7.94 -23.10
CA GLY A 51 7.91 -9.09 -22.54
C GLY A 51 9.37 -8.79 -22.16
N GLN A 52 10.08 -7.98 -22.95
CA GLN A 52 11.44 -7.53 -22.61
C GLN A 52 11.47 -6.60 -21.38
N LEU A 53 10.48 -5.70 -21.27
CA LEU A 53 10.34 -4.82 -20.11
C LEU A 53 9.97 -5.60 -18.85
N GLU A 54 9.05 -6.56 -18.95
CA GLU A 54 8.68 -7.47 -17.86
C GLU A 54 9.90 -8.29 -17.41
N GLN A 55 10.67 -8.85 -18.34
CA GLN A 55 11.90 -9.57 -18.03
C GLN A 55 12.97 -8.68 -17.39
N GLN A 56 13.12 -7.43 -17.84
CA GLN A 56 14.02 -6.46 -17.21
C GLN A 56 13.54 -6.08 -15.81
N GLU A 57 12.24 -5.90 -15.62
CA GLU A 57 11.64 -5.59 -14.32
C GLU A 57 11.78 -6.79 -13.36
N GLU A 58 11.60 -8.02 -13.83
CA GLU A 58 11.85 -9.25 -13.07
C GLU A 58 13.32 -9.38 -12.67
N GLN A 59 14.26 -9.15 -13.59
CA GLN A 59 15.70 -9.19 -13.31
C GLN A 59 16.12 -8.09 -12.32
N GLN A 60 15.54 -6.89 -12.45
CA GLN A 60 15.71 -5.82 -11.46
C GLN A 60 15.08 -6.23 -10.11
N ASN A 61 13.88 -6.81 -10.10
CA ASN A 61 13.21 -7.25 -8.87
C ASN A 61 14.00 -8.31 -8.09
N GLN A 62 14.75 -9.16 -8.80
CA GLN A 62 15.62 -10.19 -8.21
C GLN A 62 16.87 -9.61 -7.52
N THR A 63 17.38 -8.45 -7.95
CA THR A 63 18.61 -7.87 -7.39
C THR A 63 18.33 -6.57 -6.63
N ILE A 64 18.63 -6.56 -5.32
CA ILE A 64 18.71 -5.33 -4.53
C ILE A 64 20.05 -4.65 -4.88
N THR A 65 20.11 -3.99 -6.04
CA THR A 65 21.34 -3.34 -6.52
C THR A 65 21.57 -2.02 -5.78
N ALA A 66 22.79 -1.83 -5.26
CA ALA A 66 23.22 -0.61 -4.58
C ALA A 66 23.28 0.63 -5.49
N GLU A 67 23.08 0.47 -6.79
CA GLU A 67 23.24 1.49 -7.84
C GLU A 67 21.92 2.16 -8.23
N SER A 68 20.99 2.31 -7.30
CA SER A 68 19.89 3.25 -7.49
C SER A 68 20.46 4.67 -7.43
N HIS A 69 20.27 5.47 -8.48
CA HIS A 69 20.79 6.85 -8.56
C HIS A 69 20.56 7.61 -7.23
N ARG A 70 21.54 8.39 -6.76
CA ARG A 70 21.51 9.20 -5.51
C ARG A 70 20.22 9.99 -5.25
N THR A 71 19.46 10.30 -6.31
CA THR A 71 18.18 11.03 -6.25
C THR A 71 16.97 10.15 -5.93
N ALA A 72 17.10 8.83 -6.02
CA ALA A 72 16.02 7.85 -5.88
C ALA A 72 15.98 7.18 -4.49
N VAL A 73 17.08 7.21 -3.73
CA VAL A 73 17.13 6.66 -2.36
C VAL A 73 17.02 7.78 -1.35
N SER A 74 16.08 7.68 -0.40
CA SER A 74 15.93 8.72 0.62
C SER A 74 17.21 8.84 1.48
N PRO A 75 17.65 10.03 1.88
CA PRO A 75 18.83 10.21 2.76
C PRO A 75 18.73 9.47 4.10
N TRP A 76 17.51 9.14 4.52
CA TRP A 76 17.28 8.31 5.71
C TRP A 76 17.65 6.85 5.46
N LEU A 77 17.29 6.28 4.32
CA LEU A 77 17.64 4.91 3.95
C LEU A 77 19.17 4.73 3.91
N GLU A 78 19.89 5.65 3.27
CA GLU A 78 21.37 5.60 3.25
C GLU A 78 21.96 5.61 4.67
N ARG A 79 21.39 6.41 5.58
CA ARG A 79 21.85 6.50 6.97
C ARG A 79 21.55 5.22 7.76
N THR A 80 20.43 4.56 7.50
CA THR A 80 20.09 3.32 8.21
C THR A 80 20.82 2.11 7.67
N ARG A 81 21.50 2.18 6.52
CA ARG A 81 22.14 1.02 5.84
C ARG A 81 21.14 -0.11 5.60
N TRP A 82 19.97 0.26 5.08
CA TRP A 82 18.91 -0.69 4.77
C TRP A 82 19.37 -1.86 3.90
N GLN A 83 20.40 -1.69 3.07
CA GLN A 83 20.95 -2.78 2.26
C GLN A 83 21.47 -3.93 3.12
N ASP A 84 22.16 -3.62 4.22
CA ASP A 84 22.70 -4.62 5.17
C ASP A 84 21.55 -5.42 5.81
N TYR A 85 20.42 -4.76 6.09
CA TYR A 85 19.23 -5.39 6.66
C TYR A 85 18.50 -6.31 5.67
N THR A 86 18.49 -5.98 4.38
CA THR A 86 17.82 -6.75 3.34
C THR A 86 18.75 -7.74 2.61
N GLN A 87 20.02 -7.80 3.00
CA GLN A 87 21.03 -8.58 2.30
C GLN A 87 20.68 -10.07 2.27
N GLY A 88 20.82 -10.69 1.09
CA GLY A 88 20.59 -12.13 0.91
C GLY A 88 19.15 -12.52 0.58
N TYR A 89 18.22 -11.56 0.50
CA TYR A 89 16.84 -11.79 0.10
C TYR A 89 16.49 -10.97 -1.14
N THR A 90 15.60 -11.51 -1.97
CA THR A 90 15.02 -10.76 -3.08
C THR A 90 13.95 -9.80 -2.56
N TYR A 91 13.65 -8.78 -3.34
CA TYR A 91 12.62 -7.82 -2.97
C TYR A 91 11.23 -8.45 -2.92
N ALA A 92 10.94 -9.36 -3.86
CA ALA A 92 9.66 -10.06 -3.92
C ALA A 92 9.40 -10.90 -2.66
N GLU A 93 10.42 -11.59 -2.16
CA GLU A 93 10.36 -12.36 -0.91
C GLU A 93 10.06 -11.46 0.30
N LEU A 94 10.74 -10.32 0.41
CA LEU A 94 10.53 -9.36 1.50
C LEU A 94 9.18 -8.65 1.40
N ALA A 95 8.73 -8.31 0.19
CA ALA A 95 7.43 -7.70 -0.07
C ALA A 95 6.27 -8.63 0.30
N ALA A 96 6.42 -9.93 0.04
CA ALA A 96 5.42 -10.95 0.34
C ALA A 96 5.06 -10.98 1.83
N LEU A 97 6.03 -10.74 2.71
CA LEU A 97 5.79 -10.64 4.16
C LEU A 97 4.81 -9.52 4.52
N ALA A 98 4.74 -8.47 3.72
CA ALA A 98 3.89 -7.30 3.96
C ALA A 98 2.61 -7.28 3.11
N TYR A 99 2.27 -8.34 2.35
CA TYR A 99 1.01 -8.41 1.63
C TYR A 99 -0.19 -8.48 2.57
N MET A 100 -1.37 -8.09 2.08
CA MET A 100 -2.60 -8.22 2.87
C MET A 100 -2.87 -9.70 3.18
N PRO A 101 -3.54 -9.99 4.30
CA PRO A 101 -3.90 -11.36 4.62
C PRO A 101 -4.94 -11.88 3.62
N ASP A 102 -4.84 -13.16 3.31
CA ASP A 102 -5.94 -13.89 2.68
C ASP A 102 -6.94 -14.28 3.78
N PRO A 103 -8.22 -13.89 3.71
CA PRO A 103 -9.21 -14.21 4.73
C PRO A 103 -9.42 -15.72 4.94
N GLU A 104 -9.17 -16.55 3.93
CA GLU A 104 -9.33 -18.01 4.04
C GLU A 104 -8.11 -18.66 4.72
N GLN A 105 -6.90 -18.20 4.40
CA GLN A 105 -5.65 -18.79 4.90
C GLN A 105 -5.21 -18.16 6.22
N GLU A 106 -5.45 -16.87 6.40
CA GLU A 106 -4.99 -16.07 7.54
C GLU A 106 -6.17 -15.32 8.22
N PRO A 107 -7.24 -16.02 8.66
CA PRO A 107 -8.45 -15.38 9.21
C PRO A 107 -8.16 -14.56 10.48
N LEU A 108 -7.21 -15.00 11.30
CA LEU A 108 -6.82 -14.25 12.50
C LEU A 108 -6.16 -12.91 12.12
N LEU A 109 -5.31 -12.90 11.10
CA LEU A 109 -4.64 -11.69 10.64
C LEU A 109 -5.62 -10.74 9.95
N GLN A 110 -6.65 -11.28 9.29
CA GLN A 110 -7.81 -10.53 8.79
C GLN A 110 -8.52 -9.78 9.94
N LEU A 111 -8.84 -10.47 11.04
CA LEU A 111 -9.44 -9.84 12.23
C LEU A 111 -8.55 -8.73 12.81
N TRP A 112 -7.21 -8.85 12.72
CA TRP A 112 -6.31 -7.82 13.23
C TRP A 112 -6.36 -6.55 12.41
N ILE A 113 -6.42 -6.67 11.07
CA ILE A 113 -6.49 -5.49 10.20
C ILE A 113 -7.86 -4.79 10.27
N GLU A 114 -8.94 -5.53 10.56
CA GLU A 114 -10.28 -4.98 10.83
C GLU A 114 -10.37 -4.31 12.21
N SER A 115 -9.74 -4.93 13.23
CA SER A 115 -9.58 -4.35 14.56
C SER A 115 -8.82 -3.02 14.50
N LEU A 116 -7.71 -2.99 13.75
CA LEU A 116 -6.98 -1.76 13.48
C LEU A 116 -7.86 -0.71 12.80
N ASP A 117 -8.73 -1.13 11.87
CA ASP A 117 -9.59 -0.18 11.19
C ASP A 117 -10.55 0.52 12.15
N THR A 118 -11.20 -0.29 12.99
CA THR A 118 -12.15 0.15 14.00
C THR A 118 -11.50 1.12 14.98
N ILE A 119 -10.29 0.80 15.46
CA ILE A 119 -9.54 1.67 16.38
C ILE A 119 -9.21 3.02 15.73
N LEU A 120 -8.79 3.00 14.45
CA LEU A 120 -8.46 4.22 13.73
C LEU A 120 -9.70 5.09 13.47
N ASP A 121 -10.85 4.48 13.17
CA ASP A 121 -12.11 5.21 13.01
C ASP A 121 -12.54 5.83 14.34
N GLN A 122 -12.52 5.07 15.43
CA GLN A 122 -12.81 5.58 16.79
C GLN A 122 -11.87 6.73 17.19
N ALA A 123 -10.57 6.62 16.87
CA ALA A 123 -9.61 7.68 17.13
C ALA A 123 -9.93 8.94 16.32
N ASN A 124 -10.22 8.80 15.02
CA ASN A 124 -10.56 9.91 14.14
C ASN A 124 -11.87 10.60 14.56
N ASP A 125 -12.88 9.83 14.96
CA ASP A 125 -14.14 10.34 15.49
C ASP A 125 -13.95 11.11 16.80
N SER A 126 -13.11 10.58 17.71
CA SER A 126 -12.78 11.24 18.97
C SER A 126 -12.07 12.59 18.74
N ILE A 127 -11.17 12.66 17.76
CA ILE A 127 -10.48 13.91 17.40
C ILE A 127 -11.44 14.90 16.74
N SER A 128 -12.24 14.44 15.76
CA SER A 128 -13.15 15.30 14.98
C SER A 128 -14.28 15.87 15.82
N THR A 129 -14.73 15.15 16.84
CA THR A 129 -15.76 15.60 17.80
C THR A 129 -15.20 16.47 18.94
N HIS A 130 -13.92 16.87 18.88
CA HIS A 130 -13.22 17.67 19.91
C HIS A 130 -13.27 17.06 21.32
N ARG A 131 -13.38 15.73 21.43
CA ARG A 131 -13.34 15.04 22.72
C ARG A 131 -11.94 15.11 23.36
N ILE A 132 -10.92 15.38 22.55
CA ILE A 132 -9.54 15.61 22.99
C ILE A 132 -9.37 17.07 23.42
N ASN A 133 -8.86 17.27 24.63
CA ASN A 133 -8.60 18.58 25.20
C ASN A 133 -7.67 19.41 24.29
N MET A 134 -7.91 20.71 24.18
CA MET A 134 -7.06 21.68 23.47
C MET A 134 -5.59 21.61 23.88
N PHE A 135 -5.29 21.30 25.16
CA PHE A 135 -3.90 21.13 25.62
C PHE A 135 -3.25 19.85 25.08
N ASP A 136 -3.99 18.76 25.00
CA ASP A 136 -3.49 17.52 24.41
C ASP A 136 -3.26 17.70 22.91
N GLN A 137 -4.17 18.41 22.22
CA GLN A 137 -3.96 18.81 20.82
C GLN A 137 -2.71 19.68 20.66
N ALA A 138 -2.49 20.66 21.54
CA ALA A 138 -1.29 21.50 21.51
C ALA A 138 -0.01 20.69 21.73
N ARG A 139 0.00 19.74 22.68
CA ARG A 139 1.14 18.84 22.93
C ARG A 139 1.40 17.90 21.76
N ILE A 140 0.36 17.37 21.13
CA ILE A 140 0.48 16.55 19.92
C ILE A 140 1.13 17.36 18.78
N ASN A 141 0.72 18.62 18.62
CA ASN A 141 1.29 19.51 17.61
C ASN A 141 2.72 19.98 17.95
N SER A 142 3.09 20.09 19.24
CA SER A 142 4.42 20.55 19.63
C SER A 142 5.54 19.59 19.26
N PHE A 143 5.25 18.28 19.11
CA PHE A 143 6.25 17.30 18.63
C PHE A 143 6.71 17.55 17.20
N ILE A 144 5.94 18.34 16.45
CA ILE A 144 6.25 18.69 15.07
C ILE A 144 7.18 19.92 15.06
N ASP A 145 6.95 20.91 15.94
CA ASP A 145 7.56 22.25 15.88
C ASP A 145 9.08 22.36 16.07
N ASP A 146 9.73 21.48 16.83
CA ASP A 146 11.12 21.75 17.27
C ASP A 146 12.23 21.43 16.26
N ALA A 147 11.99 20.60 15.24
CA ALA A 147 13.09 20.09 14.41
C ALA A 147 13.36 20.92 13.13
N TYR A 148 12.35 21.59 12.54
CA TYR A 148 12.52 22.27 11.25
C TYR A 148 11.57 23.48 11.09
N ARG A 149 12.05 24.69 11.35
CA ARG A 149 11.38 25.97 11.01
C ARG A 149 11.14 26.09 9.50
N ARG A 150 10.07 25.48 8.97
CA ARG A 150 9.56 25.79 7.63
C ARG A 150 8.09 26.24 7.69
N PRO A 151 7.66 27.17 6.82
CA PRO A 151 6.28 27.70 6.79
C PRO A 151 5.19 26.68 6.43
N SER A 152 5.56 25.42 6.15
CA SER A 152 4.64 24.34 5.79
C SER A 152 4.24 23.45 6.98
N HIS A 153 4.64 23.78 8.22
CA HIS A 153 4.14 23.13 9.42
C HIS A 153 2.66 23.42 9.61
N ARG A 154 1.86 22.50 9.08
CA ARG A 154 0.47 22.38 9.50
C ARG A 154 0.47 21.55 10.78
N PRO A 155 -0.37 21.87 11.78
CA PRO A 155 -0.62 20.96 12.91
C PRO A 155 -0.94 19.55 12.38
N ILE A 156 -0.88 18.51 13.23
CA ILE A 156 -1.41 17.19 12.86
C ILE A 156 -2.81 17.43 12.30
N LEU A 157 -2.92 17.34 10.97
CA LEU A 157 -4.15 17.54 10.25
C LEU A 157 -4.99 16.33 10.59
N TYR A 158 -5.78 16.45 11.66
CA TYR A 158 -6.83 15.47 11.94
C TYR A 158 -7.80 15.41 10.76
N HIS A 159 -7.96 16.53 10.05
CA HIS A 159 -8.51 16.58 8.69
C HIS A 159 -7.51 16.08 7.64
N LEU A 160 -7.10 14.81 7.76
CA LEU A 160 -6.42 14.14 6.65
C LEU A 160 -7.39 14.03 5.47
N GLN A 161 -6.90 14.27 4.25
CA GLN A 161 -7.67 13.95 3.06
C GLN A 161 -8.03 12.46 3.07
N PRO A 162 -9.27 12.06 2.71
CA PRO A 162 -9.70 10.66 2.79
C PRO A 162 -8.75 9.69 2.07
N ALA A 163 -8.19 10.11 0.94
CA ALA A 163 -7.20 9.35 0.19
C ALA A 163 -5.89 9.12 0.98
N THR A 164 -5.41 10.14 1.69
CA THR A 164 -4.20 10.03 2.54
C THR A 164 -4.45 9.14 3.75
N ALA A 165 -5.62 9.28 4.39
CA ALA A 165 -6.01 8.42 5.51
C ALA A 165 -6.08 6.95 5.09
N LYS A 166 -6.71 6.65 3.94
CA LYS A 166 -6.76 5.31 3.36
C LYS A 166 -5.36 4.74 3.10
N ARG A 167 -4.45 5.56 2.53
CA ARG A 167 -3.06 5.13 2.28
C ARG A 167 -2.30 4.82 3.57
N TYR A 168 -2.41 5.65 4.60
CA TYR A 168 -1.72 5.43 5.88
C TYR A 168 -2.25 4.21 6.62
N ARG A 169 -3.57 4.03 6.61
CA ARG A 169 -4.27 2.83 7.12
C ARG A 169 -3.75 1.57 6.42
N GLN A 170 -3.65 1.59 5.09
CA GLN A 170 -3.08 0.49 4.31
C GLN A 170 -1.65 0.15 4.75
N ILE A 171 -0.78 1.16 4.93
CA ILE A 171 0.60 0.95 5.36
C ILE A 171 0.67 0.29 6.74
N TRP A 172 -0.19 0.71 7.68
CA TRP A 172 -0.25 0.13 9.02
C TRP A 172 -0.72 -1.32 9.02
N LYS A 173 -1.77 -1.65 8.26
CA LYS A 173 -2.23 -3.03 8.10
C LYS A 173 -1.11 -3.95 7.59
N ARG A 174 -0.41 -3.52 6.55
CA ARG A 174 0.73 -4.26 5.98
C ARG A 174 1.87 -4.44 6.96
N ARG A 175 2.09 -3.46 7.83
CA ARG A 175 3.07 -3.56 8.91
C ARG A 175 2.69 -4.65 9.90
N LEU A 176 1.41 -4.75 10.29
CA LEU A 176 0.95 -5.84 11.16
C LEU A 176 1.17 -7.20 10.52
N CYS A 177 0.88 -7.33 9.22
CA CYS A 177 1.15 -8.57 8.47
C CYS A 177 2.64 -8.91 8.46
N PHE A 178 3.49 -7.92 8.15
CA PHE A 178 4.94 -8.08 8.16
C PHE A 178 5.45 -8.58 9.51
N ILE A 179 5.08 -7.90 10.60
CA ILE A 179 5.51 -8.25 11.95
C ILE A 179 5.06 -9.66 12.33
N TYR A 180 3.81 -10.01 12.04
CA TYR A 180 3.29 -11.34 12.35
C TYR A 180 4.05 -12.44 11.60
N ARG A 181 4.25 -12.27 10.29
CA ARG A 181 4.90 -13.28 9.45
C ARG A 181 6.38 -13.44 9.77
N THR A 182 7.10 -12.35 10.05
CA THR A 182 8.54 -12.43 10.40
C THR A 182 8.81 -13.04 11.77
N THR A 183 7.80 -13.09 12.64
CA THR A 183 7.91 -13.63 14.00
C THR A 183 7.43 -15.08 14.11
N GLN A 184 6.97 -15.69 13.02
CA GLN A 184 6.56 -17.10 13.04
C GLN A 184 7.77 -18.04 13.13
N PRO A 185 7.69 -19.12 13.92
CA PRO A 185 8.79 -20.07 14.09
C PRO A 185 9.14 -20.84 12.81
N GLY A 186 8.22 -20.93 11.84
CA GLY A 186 8.43 -21.59 10.54
C GLY A 186 8.95 -20.66 9.43
N GLN A 187 9.24 -19.40 9.74
CA GLN A 187 9.61 -18.41 8.74
C GLN A 187 11.05 -18.62 8.24
N THR A 188 11.22 -18.72 6.93
CA THR A 188 12.53 -18.94 6.28
C THR A 188 13.37 -17.67 6.21
N ILE A 189 12.71 -16.52 6.08
CA ILE A 189 13.36 -15.21 6.00
C ILE A 189 13.70 -14.73 7.42
N GLN A 190 14.99 -14.60 7.70
CA GLN A 190 15.54 -14.23 9.01
C GLN A 190 16.09 -12.81 8.94
N LEU A 191 15.36 -11.87 9.52
CA LEU A 191 15.75 -10.46 9.58
C LEU A 191 16.25 -10.09 10.97
N ALA A 192 17.08 -9.05 11.07
CA ALA A 192 17.77 -8.70 12.31
C ALA A 192 16.85 -8.20 13.45
N HIS A 193 15.61 -7.79 13.13
CA HIS A 193 14.70 -7.21 14.11
C HIS A 193 14.25 -8.18 15.18
N ARG A 194 13.96 -7.65 16.36
CA ARG A 194 13.48 -8.45 17.49
C ARG A 194 12.37 -7.72 18.22
N LEU A 195 11.33 -8.46 18.59
CA LEU A 195 10.32 -7.93 19.48
C LEU A 195 10.89 -7.79 20.89
N THR A 196 10.55 -6.70 21.57
CA THR A 196 10.78 -6.59 23.01
C THR A 196 9.89 -7.61 23.75
N GLY A 197 10.20 -7.91 25.02
CA GLY A 197 9.38 -8.81 25.83
C GLY A 197 7.91 -8.37 25.86
N LEU A 198 7.65 -7.08 26.08
CA LEU A 198 6.31 -6.50 26.05
C LEU A 198 5.63 -6.66 24.68
N GLN A 199 6.35 -6.42 23.58
CA GLN A 199 5.79 -6.60 22.23
C GLN A 199 5.45 -8.06 21.95
N ALA A 200 6.30 -9.00 22.36
CA ALA A 200 6.05 -10.43 22.22
C ALA A 200 4.82 -10.88 23.04
N ASP A 201 4.71 -10.43 24.29
CA ASP A 201 3.56 -10.74 25.16
C ASP A 201 2.25 -10.20 24.58
N LEU A 202 2.27 -8.97 24.06
CA LEU A 202 1.11 -8.36 23.41
C LEU A 202 0.74 -9.07 22.10
N LEU A 203 1.72 -9.53 21.31
CA LEU A 203 1.46 -10.33 20.11
C LEU A 203 0.78 -11.66 20.44
N ILE A 204 1.23 -12.34 21.51
CA ILE A 204 0.61 -13.57 22.01
C ILE A 204 -0.83 -13.31 22.45
N GLN A 205 -1.06 -12.25 23.24
CA GLN A 205 -2.41 -11.87 23.68
C GLN A 205 -3.32 -11.49 22.51
N LEU A 206 -2.77 -10.84 21.48
CA LEU A 206 -3.51 -10.45 20.28
C LEU A 206 -3.98 -11.69 19.53
N LYS A 207 -3.09 -12.68 19.33
CA LYS A 207 -3.41 -13.97 18.73
C LYS A 207 -4.49 -14.72 19.50
N GLN A 208 -4.34 -14.83 20.82
CA GLN A 208 -5.32 -15.49 21.69
C GLN A 208 -6.69 -14.81 21.63
N SER A 209 -6.73 -13.48 21.68
CA SER A 209 -7.98 -12.72 21.64
C SER A 209 -8.66 -12.83 20.27
N SER A 210 -7.90 -12.80 19.17
CA SER A 210 -8.46 -13.03 17.83
C SER A 210 -9.00 -14.46 17.65
N GLN A 211 -8.36 -15.46 18.26
CA GLN A 211 -8.84 -16.83 18.20
C GLN A 211 -10.18 -17.00 18.93
N GLN A 212 -10.35 -16.35 20.08
CA GLN A 212 -11.63 -16.35 20.80
C GLN A 212 -12.75 -15.71 19.96
N VAL A 213 -12.48 -14.57 19.32
CA VAL A 213 -13.44 -13.92 18.42
C VAL A 213 -13.77 -14.83 17.22
N TYR A 214 -12.76 -15.43 16.60
CA TYR A 214 -12.94 -16.32 15.46
C TYR A 214 -13.81 -17.54 15.82
N GLU A 215 -13.52 -18.21 16.93
CA GLU A 215 -14.29 -19.36 17.41
C GLU A 215 -15.76 -18.99 17.66
N GLN A 216 -16.04 -17.81 18.22
CA GLN A 216 -17.41 -17.31 18.39
C GLN A 216 -18.12 -17.07 17.06
N THR A 217 -17.43 -16.51 16.06
CA THR A 217 -18.02 -16.28 14.73
C THR A 217 -18.29 -17.58 13.95
N VAL A 218 -17.52 -18.63 14.18
CA VAL A 218 -17.69 -19.93 13.52
C VAL A 218 -18.83 -20.75 14.14
N ILE A 219 -19.05 -20.63 15.46
CA ILE A 219 -20.07 -21.41 16.18
C ILE A 219 -21.49 -20.91 15.88
N ASP A 220 -21.68 -19.60 15.64
CA ASP A 220 -22.98 -19.03 15.31
C ASP A 220 -22.93 -18.06 14.11
N PRO A 221 -22.82 -18.58 12.86
CA PRO A 221 -22.75 -17.75 11.65
C PRO A 221 -24.09 -17.08 11.31
N SER A 222 -25.18 -17.43 12.01
CA SER A 222 -26.57 -16.98 11.72
C SER A 222 -27.22 -16.22 12.88
N GLY A 223 -26.51 -16.06 14.00
CA GLY A 223 -26.97 -15.28 15.14
C GLY A 223 -27.20 -13.82 14.77
N PRO A 224 -28.17 -13.14 15.39
CA PRO A 224 -28.31 -11.70 15.21
C PRO A 224 -26.97 -11.04 15.59
N PRO A 225 -26.50 -9.98 14.90
CA PRO A 225 -25.19 -9.35 15.12
C PRO A 225 -24.96 -8.82 16.55
N ASN A 226 -25.99 -8.86 17.41
CA ASN A 226 -25.97 -8.49 18.82
C ASN A 226 -25.85 -9.68 19.80
N SER A 227 -25.68 -10.94 19.35
CA SER A 227 -25.52 -12.11 20.23
C SER A 227 -24.07 -12.43 20.58
N LEU A 228 -23.09 -11.78 19.93
CA LEU A 228 -21.69 -11.89 20.28
C LEU A 228 -21.46 -11.20 21.62
N ASP A 229 -20.81 -11.89 22.55
CA ASP A 229 -20.28 -11.24 23.74
C ASP A 229 -19.40 -10.06 23.27
N PRO A 230 -19.67 -8.81 23.69
CA PRO A 230 -18.88 -7.67 23.25
C PRO A 230 -17.45 -7.71 23.81
N HIS A 231 -17.25 -8.46 24.89
CA HIS A 231 -16.02 -8.47 25.66
C HIS A 231 -14.80 -9.04 24.91
N PRO A 232 -14.88 -10.15 24.15
CA PRO A 232 -13.75 -10.64 23.35
C PRO A 232 -13.35 -9.69 22.22
N LEU A 233 -14.32 -9.06 21.55
CA LEU A 233 -14.05 -8.08 20.50
C LEU A 233 -13.41 -6.80 21.06
N GLU A 234 -13.93 -6.28 22.18
CA GLU A 234 -13.33 -5.12 22.88
C GLU A 234 -11.90 -5.44 23.35
N LYS A 235 -11.68 -6.65 23.88
CA LYS A 235 -10.34 -7.10 24.27
C LYS A 235 -9.40 -7.17 23.06
N LEU A 236 -9.87 -7.65 21.90
CA LEU A 236 -9.11 -7.67 20.65
C LEU A 236 -8.72 -6.24 20.22
N HIS A 237 -9.68 -5.30 20.22
CA HIS A 237 -9.40 -3.89 19.89
C HIS A 237 -8.38 -3.28 20.86
N ARG A 238 -8.59 -3.47 22.16
CA ARG A 238 -7.67 -2.94 23.19
C ARG A 238 -6.26 -3.51 23.04
N THR A 239 -6.14 -4.82 22.81
CA THR A 239 -4.84 -5.48 22.67
C THR A 239 -4.14 -5.03 21.39
N CYS A 240 -4.88 -4.86 20.28
CA CYS A 240 -4.34 -4.34 19.02
C CYS A 240 -3.79 -2.92 19.18
N LEU A 241 -4.53 -2.05 19.89
CA LEU A 241 -4.07 -0.69 20.21
C LEU A 241 -2.79 -0.71 21.07
N LEU A 242 -2.78 -1.48 22.16
CA LEU A 242 -1.62 -1.60 23.04
C LEU A 242 -0.39 -2.14 22.29
N PHE A 243 -0.60 -3.11 21.40
CA PHE A 243 0.46 -3.62 20.54
C PHE A 243 1.01 -2.53 19.61
N CYS A 244 0.13 -1.77 18.94
CA CYS A 244 0.55 -0.63 18.11
C CYS A 244 1.35 0.42 18.89
N ILE A 245 0.93 0.75 20.11
CA ILE A 245 1.64 1.67 21.00
C ILE A 245 3.02 1.10 21.36
N ALA A 246 3.08 -0.16 21.80
CA ALA A 246 4.32 -0.81 22.17
C ALA A 246 5.32 -0.91 21.00
N LEU A 247 4.84 -1.08 19.77
CA LEU A 247 5.66 -1.05 18.55
C LEU A 247 6.28 0.33 18.30
N LEU A 248 5.53 1.39 18.56
CA LEU A 248 6.02 2.77 18.41
C LEU A 248 6.95 3.20 19.55
N ASP A 249 6.76 2.66 20.75
CA ASP A 249 7.58 2.92 21.94
C ASP A 249 8.89 2.09 21.98
N HIS A 250 9.36 1.63 20.82
CA HIS A 250 10.60 0.86 20.74
C HIS A 250 11.82 1.78 20.93
N VAL A 251 12.57 1.57 22.01
CA VAL A 251 13.80 2.34 22.31
C VAL A 251 14.94 1.90 21.39
N LEU A 252 15.36 2.79 20.49
CA LEU A 252 16.51 2.57 19.61
C LEU A 252 17.82 2.77 20.39
N ARG A 253 18.61 1.71 20.54
CA ARG A 253 19.89 1.78 21.29
C ARG A 253 21.11 1.72 20.38
N ARG A 254 21.39 0.54 19.81
CA ARG A 254 22.64 0.25 19.10
C ARG A 254 22.40 0.08 17.61
N ASP A 255 21.51 -0.84 17.26
CA ASP A 255 21.09 -1.08 15.88
C ASP A 255 19.64 -0.61 15.71
N VAL A 256 19.43 0.27 14.73
CA VAL A 256 18.10 0.80 14.41
C VAL A 256 17.17 -0.29 13.89
N PHE A 257 17.72 -1.36 13.33
CA PHE A 257 16.96 -2.50 12.83
C PHE A 257 16.60 -3.54 13.89
N GLU A 258 16.98 -3.34 15.16
CA GLU A 258 16.33 -4.07 16.26
C GLU A 258 14.83 -3.80 16.26
N SER A 259 14.41 -2.60 15.84
CA SER A 259 13.01 -2.24 15.68
C SER A 259 12.41 -2.81 14.40
N VAL A 260 11.42 -3.69 14.57
CA VAL A 260 10.65 -4.25 13.44
C VAL A 260 9.93 -3.19 12.61
N VAL A 261 9.57 -2.05 13.23
CA VAL A 261 8.94 -0.93 12.52
C VAL A 261 9.93 -0.29 11.54
N ILE A 262 11.18 -0.12 11.97
CA ILE A 262 12.25 0.42 11.12
C ILE A 262 12.62 -0.57 10.02
N GLY A 263 12.69 -1.86 10.36
CA GLY A 263 12.90 -2.94 9.38
C GLY A 263 11.82 -2.97 8.30
N PHE A 264 10.54 -2.82 8.68
CA PHE A 264 9.44 -2.69 7.73
C PHE A 264 9.62 -1.47 6.81
N PHE A 265 10.04 -0.32 7.35
CA PHE A 265 10.26 0.88 6.54
C PHE A 265 11.46 0.78 5.60
N ALA A 266 12.50 0.03 5.96
CA ALA A 266 13.59 -0.28 5.03
C ALA A 266 13.09 -1.03 3.79
N ILE A 267 12.21 -2.02 3.99
CA ILE A 267 11.59 -2.77 2.89
C ILE A 267 10.62 -1.89 2.08
N LEU A 268 9.87 -1.02 2.77
CA LEU A 268 8.96 -0.09 2.12
C LEU A 268 9.67 0.95 1.26
N GLY A 269 10.85 1.40 1.69
CA GLY A 269 11.59 2.49 1.05
C GLY A 269 12.57 2.03 -0.03
N SER A 270 12.99 0.76 -0.01
CA SER A 270 14.00 0.22 -0.92
C SER A 270 13.57 0.13 -2.38
N ARG A 271 12.26 0.09 -2.65
CA ARG A 271 11.65 0.54 -3.91
C ARG A 271 10.30 1.16 -3.55
N GLY A 272 9.73 1.96 -4.44
CA GLY A 272 8.42 2.59 -4.24
C GLY A 272 7.28 1.56 -4.26
N LEU A 273 7.30 0.57 -3.36
CA LEU A 273 6.53 -0.68 -3.39
C LEU A 273 5.03 -0.44 -3.55
N PHE A 274 4.51 0.76 -3.25
CA PHE A 274 3.09 1.09 -3.27
C PHE A 274 2.78 2.37 -4.05
N SER A 275 3.34 2.55 -5.25
CA SER A 275 2.68 3.37 -6.29
C SER A 275 1.63 2.52 -7.02
N ALA A 276 0.52 2.26 -6.34
CA ALA A 276 -0.76 1.90 -6.95
C ALA A 276 -1.83 2.78 -6.30
#